data_AF-A0A4R4ITC3-F1
#
_entry.id   AF-A0A4R4ITC3-F1
#
_cell.length_a   1.000
_cell.length_b   1.000
_cell.length_c   1.000
_cell.angle_alpha   90.00
_cell.angle_beta   90.00
_cell.angle_gamma   90.00
#
_symmetry.space_group_name_H-M   'P 1'
#
loop_
_entity.id
_entity.type
_entity.pdbx_description
1 polymer ?
#
loop_
_entity_poly.entity_id
_entity_poly.type
_entity_poly.pdbx_seq_one_letter_code
_entity_poly.pdbx_strand_id
1 'polypeptide(L)'
;MKIKKEWSLSNSDAITDVPSLSEKRSWVVRKWKWLILCLLPLFIVGVFTLVMGSMKSSEPYEKALSLAQSNPVVKHILGQPIEVGWFISGSISNSSAGLEIPIKGSKSSGTIYVDADKYSGHWRYKTMAVQPDQGGELINLLSPNVK
;
A
#
# COMPACT_ATOMS: atom_id res chain seq x y z
N MET A 1 10.83 90.34 -34.13
CA MET A 1 11.84 89.41 -33.57
C MET A 1 11.16 88.07 -33.34
N LYS A 2 11.42 87.08 -34.21
CA LYS A 2 11.05 85.67 -34.01
C LYS A 2 11.70 85.20 -32.70
N ILE A 3 11.08 84.29 -31.94
CA ILE A 3 11.59 82.92 -31.73
C ILE A 3 10.41 82.02 -31.29
N LYS A 4 10.03 81.16 -32.23
CA LYS A 4 9.32 79.90 -32.07
C LYS A 4 10.25 78.95 -31.29
N LYS A 5 9.81 78.42 -30.15
CA LYS A 5 10.50 77.31 -29.47
C LYS A 5 9.57 76.12 -29.41
N GLU A 6 9.61 75.38 -30.51
CA GLU A 6 9.24 73.97 -30.56
C GLU A 6 10.17 73.23 -29.60
N TRP A 7 9.62 72.76 -28.49
CA TRP A 7 10.19 71.66 -27.73
C TRP A 7 9.13 70.57 -27.69
N SER A 8 9.05 69.88 -28.81
CA SER A 8 8.52 68.53 -28.93
C SER A 8 9.22 67.66 -27.88
N LEU A 9 8.45 67.10 -26.94
CA LEU A 9 8.84 65.97 -26.11
C LEU A 9 9.07 64.75 -27.01
N SER A 10 10.15 64.77 -27.78
CA SER A 10 10.70 63.60 -28.47
C SER A 10 11.77 63.02 -27.55
N ASN A 11 11.32 62.27 -26.56
CA ASN A 11 12.18 61.31 -25.87
C ASN A 11 11.33 60.09 -25.50
N SER A 12 10.78 59.43 -26.53
CA SER A 12 10.02 58.18 -26.39
C SER A 12 10.82 56.93 -26.75
N ASP A 13 12.13 57.04 -26.97
CA ASP A 13 12.88 55.96 -27.60
C ASP A 13 14.15 55.63 -26.79
N ALA A 14 14.00 55.18 -25.55
CA ALA A 14 15.11 54.51 -24.87
C ALA A 14 14.63 53.56 -23.75
N ILE A 15 14.68 52.27 -24.09
CA ILE A 15 15.05 51.17 -23.18
C ILE A 15 13.97 50.79 -22.16
N THR A 16 13.04 49.94 -22.58
CA THR A 16 12.62 48.79 -21.74
C THR A 16 12.40 47.57 -22.63
N ASP A 17 13.45 47.05 -23.24
CA ASP A 17 13.47 45.63 -23.59
C ASP A 17 13.73 44.86 -22.28
N VAL A 18 12.68 44.69 -21.48
CA VAL A 18 12.73 43.84 -20.30
C VAL A 18 12.62 42.40 -20.81
N PRO A 19 13.66 41.55 -20.69
CA PRO A 19 13.54 40.16 -21.07
C PRO A 19 12.45 39.55 -20.21
N SER A 20 11.31 39.26 -20.82
CA SER A 20 10.16 38.71 -20.11
C SER A 20 10.58 37.37 -19.52
N LEU A 21 10.66 37.30 -18.18
CA LEU A 21 10.91 36.07 -17.43
C LEU A 21 9.76 35.04 -17.57
N SER A 22 8.89 35.21 -18.56
CA SER A 22 7.65 34.46 -18.77
C SER A 22 7.83 33.18 -19.60
N GLU A 23 9.05 32.85 -20.03
CA GLU A 23 9.30 31.61 -20.78
C GLU A 23 9.75 30.43 -19.89
N LYS A 24 10.41 30.71 -18.76
CA LYS A 24 10.87 29.65 -17.82
C LYS A 24 9.73 28.99 -17.04
N ARG A 25 8.56 29.62 -16.93
CA ARG A 25 7.44 29.08 -16.14
C ARG A 25 6.87 27.80 -16.78
N SER A 26 6.73 27.78 -18.11
CA SER A 26 6.12 26.67 -18.86
C SER A 26 6.89 25.34 -18.73
N TRP A 27 8.22 25.38 -18.67
CA TRP A 27 9.06 24.19 -18.49
C TRP A 27 8.88 23.55 -17.11
N VAL A 28 8.79 24.40 -16.06
CA VAL A 28 8.60 23.92 -14.68
C VAL A 28 7.20 23.35 -14.50
N VAL A 29 6.13 24.02 -14.94
CA VAL A 29 4.75 23.49 -14.76
C VAL A 29 4.53 22.20 -15.55
N ARG A 30 5.16 22.08 -16.73
CA ARG A 30 5.06 20.88 -17.57
C ARG A 30 5.79 19.71 -16.93
N LYS A 31 7.02 19.88 -16.43
CA LYS A 31 7.76 18.81 -15.73
C LYS A 31 7.22 18.50 -14.35
N TRP A 32 6.64 19.47 -13.64
CA TRP A 32 5.98 19.24 -12.35
C TRP A 32 4.81 18.27 -12.44
N LYS A 33 4.03 18.35 -13.53
CA LYS A 33 2.96 17.38 -13.80
C LYS A 33 3.50 15.95 -13.93
N TRP A 34 4.63 15.76 -14.62
CA TRP A 34 5.30 14.46 -14.72
C TRP A 34 5.94 14.02 -13.40
N LEU A 35 6.45 14.96 -12.62
CA LEU A 35 7.04 14.70 -11.31
C LEU A 35 5.94 14.21 -10.35
N ILE A 36 4.79 14.86 -10.30
CA ILE A 36 3.62 14.40 -9.53
C ILE A 36 3.11 13.06 -10.06
N LEU A 37 3.05 12.89 -11.39
CA LEU A 37 2.60 11.63 -12.02
C LEU A 37 3.50 10.44 -11.66
N CYS A 38 4.81 10.63 -11.50
CA CYS A 38 5.73 9.58 -11.05
C CYS A 38 5.81 9.46 -9.52
N LEU A 39 5.78 10.57 -8.80
CA LEU A 39 6.01 10.59 -7.35
C LEU A 39 4.79 10.12 -6.58
N LEU A 40 3.58 10.37 -7.08
CA LEU A 40 2.34 9.89 -6.48
C LEU A 40 2.25 8.35 -6.41
N PRO A 41 2.41 7.57 -7.50
CA PRO A 41 2.40 6.12 -7.42
C PRO A 41 3.59 5.59 -6.60
N LEU A 42 4.77 6.21 -6.68
CA LEU A 42 5.92 5.81 -5.87
C LEU A 42 5.64 6.00 -4.37
N PHE A 43 5.00 7.10 -3.99
CA PHE A 43 4.61 7.36 -2.61
C PHE A 43 3.56 6.35 -2.12
N ILE A 44 2.54 6.06 -2.94
CA ILE A 44 1.52 5.04 -2.62
C ILE A 44 2.17 3.67 -2.43
N VAL A 45 3.04 3.25 -3.34
CA VAL A 45 3.77 1.98 -3.23
C VAL A 45 4.68 1.98 -2.00
N GLY A 46 5.37 3.08 -1.70
CA GLY A 46 6.22 3.21 -0.52
C GLY A 46 5.46 3.10 0.81
N VAL A 47 4.31 3.77 0.93
CA VAL A 47 3.45 3.65 2.12
C VAL A 47 2.87 2.23 2.22
N PHE A 48 2.42 1.66 1.11
CA PHE A 48 1.86 0.32 1.06
C PHE A 48 2.88 -0.74 1.49
N THR A 49 4.13 -0.66 1.01
CA THR A 49 5.20 -1.60 1.40
C THR A 49 5.58 -1.46 2.87
N LEU A 50 5.56 -0.25 3.43
CA LEU A 50 5.84 -0.01 4.84
C LEU A 50 4.76 -0.62 5.76
N VAL A 51 3.48 -0.42 5.41
CA VAL A 51 2.34 -0.99 6.14
C VAL A 51 2.36 -2.52 6.04
N MET A 52 2.49 -3.06 4.82
CA MET A 52 2.56 -4.50 4.59
C MET A 52 3.77 -5.14 5.27
N GLY A 53 4.93 -4.46 5.28
CA GLY A 53 6.12 -4.92 6.00
C GLY A 53 5.90 -4.98 7.51
N SER A 54 5.24 -3.96 8.08
CA SER A 54 4.87 -3.92 9.50
C SER A 54 3.83 -4.98 9.87
N MET A 55 2.92 -5.32 8.95
CA MET A 55 1.96 -6.40 9.14
C MET A 55 2.62 -7.79 9.06
N LYS A 56 3.52 -7.99 8.10
CA LYS A 56 4.25 -9.26 7.92
C LYS A 56 5.21 -9.58 9.05
N SER A 57 5.80 -8.58 9.70
CA SER A 57 6.70 -8.78 10.84
C SER A 57 5.96 -9.03 12.16
N SER A 58 4.63 -9.05 12.14
CA SER A 58 3.84 -9.29 13.35
C SER A 58 3.81 -10.79 13.70
N GLU A 59 4.03 -11.13 14.97
CA GLU A 59 3.90 -12.50 15.48
C GLU A 59 2.60 -13.22 15.06
N PRO A 60 1.42 -12.56 15.01
CA PRO A 60 0.20 -13.20 14.56
C PRO A 60 0.25 -13.68 13.11
N TYR A 61 0.91 -12.93 12.22
CA TYR A 61 1.03 -13.28 10.81
C TYR A 61 1.88 -14.53 10.60
N GLU A 62 3.10 -14.54 11.16
CA GLU A 62 4.01 -15.67 11.02
C GLU A 62 3.44 -16.95 11.63
N LYS A 63 2.81 -16.83 12.79
CA LYS A 63 2.21 -17.97 13.48
C LYS A 63 1.04 -18.56 12.71
N ALA A 64 0.16 -17.72 12.17
CA ALA A 64 -0.96 -18.18 11.36
C ALA A 64 -0.48 -18.89 10.08
N LEU A 65 0.51 -18.32 9.39
CA LEU A 65 1.07 -18.91 8.18
C LEU A 65 1.76 -20.26 8.47
N SER A 66 2.54 -20.33 9.55
CA SER A 66 3.19 -21.57 9.98
C SER A 66 2.20 -22.66 10.35
N LEU A 67 1.11 -22.32 11.04
CA LEU A 67 0.03 -23.25 11.37
C LEU A 67 -0.69 -23.74 10.10
N ALA A 68 -0.98 -22.85 9.16
CA ALA A 68 -1.62 -23.23 7.90
C ALA A 68 -0.74 -24.17 7.06
N GLN A 69 0.57 -23.89 6.97
CA GLN A 69 1.51 -24.71 6.19
C GLN A 69 1.84 -26.06 6.87
N SER A 70 1.85 -26.11 8.19
CA SER A 70 2.10 -27.35 8.94
C SER A 70 0.89 -28.28 8.95
N ASN A 71 -0.34 -27.74 8.88
CA ASN A 71 -1.57 -28.51 8.97
C ASN A 71 -1.76 -29.46 7.75
N PRO A 72 -1.88 -30.78 7.98
CA PRO A 72 -2.06 -31.77 6.90
C PRO A 72 -3.38 -31.60 6.14
N VAL A 73 -4.45 -31.14 6.80
CA VAL A 73 -5.77 -30.92 6.17
C VAL A 73 -5.69 -29.79 5.15
N VAL A 74 -5.04 -28.68 5.52
CA VAL A 74 -4.81 -27.53 4.63
C VAL A 74 -3.97 -27.94 3.42
N LYS A 75 -2.87 -28.68 3.63
CA LYS A 75 -2.04 -29.22 2.54
C LYS A 75 -2.81 -30.18 1.62
N HIS A 76 -3.69 -30.99 2.18
CA HIS A 76 -4.48 -31.94 1.40
C HIS A 76 -5.47 -31.23 0.47
N ILE A 77 -6.15 -30.20 1.00
CA ILE A 77 -7.19 -29.43 0.31
C ILE A 77 -6.56 -28.46 -0.71
N LEU A 78 -5.68 -27.56 -0.27
CA LEU A 78 -5.10 -26.53 -1.15
C LEU A 78 -4.01 -27.09 -2.07
N GLY A 79 -3.32 -28.16 -1.66
CA GLY A 79 -2.14 -28.68 -2.35
C GLY A 79 -0.87 -27.91 -2.01
N GLN A 80 0.28 -28.48 -2.40
CA GLN A 80 1.59 -27.87 -2.23
C GLN A 80 2.16 -27.46 -3.60
N PRO A 81 2.98 -26.38 -3.68
CA PRO A 81 3.35 -25.47 -2.60
C PRO A 81 2.20 -24.53 -2.18
N ILE A 82 2.19 -24.11 -0.91
CA ILE A 82 1.25 -23.10 -0.41
C ILE A 82 1.96 -21.74 -0.48
N GLU A 83 1.54 -20.91 -1.43
CA GLU A 83 2.03 -19.55 -1.62
C GLU A 83 1.09 -18.55 -0.97
N VAL A 84 1.63 -17.45 -0.46
CA VAL A 84 0.82 -16.34 0.05
C VAL A 84 0.40 -15.45 -1.10
N GLY A 85 -0.87 -15.05 -1.11
CA GLY A 85 -1.42 -14.12 -2.09
C GLY A 85 -0.74 -12.75 -2.03
N TRP A 86 -0.84 -12.04 -3.15
CA TRP A 86 -0.20 -10.74 -3.35
C TRP A 86 -0.76 -9.63 -2.44
N PHE A 87 -2.02 -9.76 -2.01
CA PHE A 87 -2.73 -8.75 -1.23
C PHE A 87 -3.16 -9.32 0.11
N ILE A 88 -2.53 -8.89 1.20
CA ILE A 88 -2.95 -9.23 2.56
C ILE A 88 -3.84 -8.09 3.01
N SER A 89 -5.04 -8.43 3.48
CA SER A 89 -5.96 -7.45 4.05
C SER A 89 -5.99 -7.64 5.56
N GLY A 90 -6.32 -6.58 6.27
CA GLY A 90 -6.46 -6.65 7.72
C GLY A 90 -6.05 -5.36 8.41
N SER A 91 -6.23 -5.36 9.72
CA SER A 91 -5.84 -4.28 10.59
C SER A 91 -5.14 -4.86 11.81
N ILE A 92 -3.98 -4.30 12.12
CA ILE A 92 -3.27 -4.58 13.37
C ILE A 92 -3.32 -3.28 14.17
N SER A 93 -3.98 -3.35 15.31
CA SER A 93 -3.96 -2.32 16.33
C SER A 93 -3.04 -2.74 17.49
N ASN A 94 -2.81 -1.83 18.44
CA ASN A 94 -2.00 -2.16 19.62
C ASN A 94 -2.62 -3.25 20.51
N SER A 95 -3.94 -3.41 20.47
CA SER A 95 -4.70 -4.31 21.34
C SER A 95 -5.45 -5.41 20.62
N SER A 96 -5.59 -5.34 19.30
CA SER A 96 -6.32 -6.30 18.47
C SER A 96 -5.66 -6.45 17.11
N ALA A 97 -5.76 -7.63 16.51
CA ALA A 97 -5.22 -7.94 15.20
C ALA A 97 -6.24 -8.80 14.45
N GLY A 98 -6.78 -8.24 13.36
CA GLY A 98 -7.62 -8.96 12.41
C GLY A 98 -6.90 -9.05 11.07
N LEU A 99 -6.48 -10.23 10.66
CA LEU A 99 -5.74 -10.45 9.42
C LEU A 99 -6.47 -11.44 8.51
N GLU A 100 -6.51 -11.09 7.23
CA GLU A 100 -6.99 -11.92 6.13
C GLU A 100 -5.83 -12.15 5.17
N ILE A 101 -5.30 -13.37 5.21
CA ILE A 101 -4.13 -13.76 4.45
C ILE A 101 -4.59 -14.73 3.36
N PRO A 102 -4.80 -14.27 2.11
CA PRO A 102 -5.08 -15.19 1.02
C PRO A 102 -3.87 -16.10 0.81
N ILE A 103 -4.14 -17.37 0.58
CA ILE A 103 -3.16 -18.41 0.29
C ILE A 103 -3.60 -19.18 -0.94
N LYS A 104 -2.63 -19.61 -1.73
CA LYS A 104 -2.86 -20.33 -2.97
C LYS A 104 -2.02 -21.60 -2.96
N GLY A 105 -2.68 -22.74 -3.14
CA GLY A 105 -2.01 -24.00 -3.40
C GLY A 105 -2.14 -24.43 -4.85
N SER A 106 -1.52 -25.56 -5.19
CA SER A 106 -1.55 -26.14 -6.54
C SER A 106 -2.93 -26.70 -6.94
N LYS A 107 -3.78 -27.06 -5.97
CA LYS A 107 -5.14 -27.56 -6.20
C LYS A 107 -6.20 -26.48 -6.06
N SER A 108 -6.11 -25.68 -4.99
CA SER A 108 -7.10 -24.64 -4.70
C SER A 108 -6.49 -23.45 -3.95
N SER A 109 -7.23 -22.34 -3.97
CA SER A 109 -6.97 -21.17 -3.14
C SER A 109 -7.80 -21.21 -1.85
N GLY A 110 -7.42 -20.39 -0.88
CA GLY A 110 -8.21 -20.13 0.32
C GLY A 110 -7.73 -18.88 1.03
N THR A 111 -8.42 -18.50 2.09
CA THR A 111 -8.07 -17.33 2.91
C THR A 111 -7.93 -17.75 4.36
N ILE A 112 -6.81 -17.38 4.98
CA ILE A 112 -6.60 -17.53 6.42
C ILE A 112 -7.21 -16.32 7.12
N TYR A 113 -8.13 -16.58 8.03
CA TYR A 113 -8.71 -15.59 8.93
C TYR A 113 -8.05 -15.70 10.29
N VAL A 114 -7.49 -14.61 10.78
CA VAL A 114 -6.84 -14.49 12.09
C VAL A 114 -7.51 -13.38 12.86
N ASP A 115 -7.99 -13.69 14.06
CA ASP A 115 -8.47 -12.72 15.04
C ASP A 115 -7.73 -12.96 16.36
N ALA A 116 -7.04 -11.94 16.86
CA ALA A 116 -6.27 -12.00 18.10
C ALA A 116 -6.36 -10.68 18.87
N ASP A 117 -6.40 -10.77 20.20
CA ASP A 117 -6.28 -9.61 21.09
C ASP A 117 -5.00 -9.67 21.90
N LYS A 118 -4.42 -8.50 22.17
CA LYS A 118 -3.27 -8.38 23.07
C LYS A 118 -3.76 -8.15 24.50
N TYR A 119 -3.49 -9.11 25.38
CA TYR A 119 -3.85 -9.05 26.79
C TYR A 119 -2.59 -9.21 27.65
N SER A 120 -2.32 -8.24 28.54
CA SER A 120 -1.13 -8.24 29.42
C SER A 120 0.21 -8.42 28.68
N GLY A 121 0.34 -7.82 27.49
CA GLY A 121 1.55 -7.94 26.66
C GLY A 121 1.63 -9.21 25.81
N HIS A 122 0.71 -10.17 26.00
CA HIS A 122 0.67 -11.42 25.26
C HIS A 122 -0.46 -11.45 24.24
N TRP A 123 -0.22 -12.02 23.05
CA TRP A 123 -1.25 -12.22 22.05
C TRP A 123 -2.12 -13.43 22.40
N ARG A 124 -3.43 -13.21 22.48
CA ARG A 124 -4.47 -14.22 22.65
C ARG A 124 -5.24 -14.35 21.35
N TYR A 125 -5.11 -15.50 20.70
CA TYR A 125 -5.79 -15.79 19.46
C TYR A 125 -7.23 -16.25 19.74
N LYS A 126 -8.21 -15.51 19.23
CA LYS A 126 -9.63 -15.87 19.29
C LYS A 126 -9.97 -16.86 18.19
N THR A 127 -9.52 -16.57 16.97
CA THR A 127 -9.82 -17.37 15.79
C THR A 127 -8.57 -17.47 14.92
N MET A 128 -8.21 -18.69 14.50
CA MET A 128 -7.37 -18.91 13.34
C MET A 128 -8.00 -20.02 12.52
N ALA A 129 -8.43 -19.71 11.31
CA ALA A 129 -9.04 -20.70 10.45
C ALA A 129 -8.72 -20.44 8.97
N VAL A 130 -8.72 -21.50 8.17
CA VAL A 130 -8.57 -21.42 6.72
C VAL A 130 -9.92 -21.71 6.08
N GLN A 131 -10.40 -20.78 5.27
CA GLN A 131 -11.57 -20.98 4.43
C GLN A 131 -11.10 -21.27 3.00
N PRO A 132 -11.35 -22.46 2.44
CA PRO A 132 -11.10 -22.73 1.03
C PRO A 132 -12.12 -22.01 0.14
N ASP A 133 -11.68 -21.47 -0.99
CA ASP A 133 -12.55 -20.73 -1.92
C ASP A 133 -13.56 -21.65 -2.63
N GLN A 134 -13.25 -22.95 -2.75
CA GLN A 134 -14.12 -23.94 -3.40
C GLN A 134 -15.32 -24.39 -2.55
N GLY A 135 -15.76 -23.58 -1.59
CA GLY A 135 -16.87 -23.92 -0.69
C GLY A 135 -16.55 -25.05 0.29
N GLY A 136 -15.26 -25.25 0.60
CA GLY A 136 -14.82 -26.26 1.56
C GLY A 136 -15.16 -25.91 3.00
N GLU A 137 -15.09 -26.91 3.88
CA GLU A 137 -15.29 -26.72 5.31
C GLU A 137 -14.22 -25.79 5.90
N LEU A 138 -14.63 -24.94 6.84
CA LEU A 138 -13.74 -24.01 7.52
C LEU A 138 -12.78 -24.78 8.43
N ILE A 139 -11.48 -24.75 8.11
CA ILE A 139 -10.46 -25.54 8.81
C ILE A 139 -9.96 -24.71 9.99
N ASN A 140 -10.36 -25.06 11.20
CA ASN A 140 -9.85 -24.42 12.40
C ASN A 140 -8.38 -24.83 12.67
N LEU A 141 -7.48 -23.86 12.79
CA LEU A 141 -6.06 -24.05 13.06
C LEU A 141 -5.69 -23.96 14.55
N LEU A 142 -6.58 -23.40 15.39
CA LEU A 142 -6.38 -23.29 16.84
C LEU A 142 -6.74 -24.56 17.59
N SER A 143 -7.66 -25.35 17.04
CA SER A 143 -8.15 -26.58 17.66
C SER A 143 -7.50 -27.79 17.00
N PRO A 144 -6.65 -28.57 17.70
CA PRO A 144 -6.06 -29.79 17.15
C PRO A 144 -7.05 -30.97 17.08
N ASN A 145 -8.37 -30.72 17.14
CA ASN A 145 -9.34 -31.80 17.18
C ASN A 145 -10.73 -31.32 16.77
N VAL A 146 -11.16 -31.68 15.57
CA VAL A 146 -12.55 -32.09 15.36
C VAL A 146 -12.45 -33.45 14.66
N LYS A 147 -12.94 -34.46 15.37
CA LYS A 147 -12.99 -35.88 15.01
C LYS A 147 -13.91 -36.12 13.83
#